data_AF-A0A3A4WCC3-F1
#
_entry.id   AF-A0A3A4WCC3-F1
#
_cell.length_a   1.000
_cell.length_b   1.000
_cell.length_c   1.000
_cell.angle_alpha   90.00
_cell.angle_beta   90.00
_cell.angle_gamma   90.00
#
_symmetry.space_group_name_H-M   'P 1'
#
loop_
_entity.id
_entity.type
_entity.pdbx_description
1 polymer ?
#
loop_
_entity_poly.entity_id
_entity_poly.type
_entity_poly.pdbx_seq_one_letter_code
_entity_poly.pdbx_strand_id
1 'polypeptide(L)'
;MSRGKDAKNIRGFEGLAAGGETDPTRDNKELPDIITRYAAFEEKVRDLIAHDCSPRCSSCTAVCCKPEFCREALDSPFLSMLRNAFPPAESYRQESGWLTETGCALRAGRPPICYEFLCQDIVETRETDAAKYVLSVLCRLVTHMGRFVSGRRHIVEWMDVEDPGAIRLSRFEKRLKEAEAAFSIIRSFQRNGIVSDREWPVLFNILKLAESAKRKIAQR
;
A
#
# COMPACT_ATOMS: atom_id res chain seq x y z
N MET A 1 42.94 19.71 54.71
CA MET A 1 41.55 20.19 54.62
C MET A 1 40.85 19.31 53.58
N SER A 2 40.46 18.06 53.87
CA SER A 2 39.39 17.54 54.74
C SER A 2 37.96 17.92 54.33
N ARG A 3 37.23 16.88 53.83
CA ARG A 3 35.79 16.59 53.96
C ARG A 3 34.83 17.48 53.14
N GLY A 4 33.73 17.01 52.55
CA GLY A 4 33.05 15.71 52.49
C GLY A 4 32.18 15.65 51.21
N LYS A 5 32.02 14.49 50.57
CA LYS A 5 30.85 13.60 50.64
C LYS A 5 29.49 14.32 50.67
N ASP A 6 28.82 14.36 49.53
CA ASP A 6 27.36 14.46 49.45
C ASP A 6 26.79 13.34 48.58
N ALA A 7 26.06 12.46 49.23
CA ALA A 7 25.26 11.40 48.65
C ALA A 7 23.90 11.97 48.24
N LYS A 8 23.47 11.74 47.00
CA LYS A 8 22.08 11.94 46.58
C LYS A 8 21.47 10.62 46.10
N ASN A 9 20.83 9.97 47.07
CA ASN A 9 19.44 9.53 47.04
C ASN A 9 18.97 8.79 45.76
N ILE A 10 19.15 7.47 45.78
CA ILE A 10 18.44 6.51 44.91
C ILE A 10 17.05 6.32 45.53
N ARG A 11 16.02 6.93 44.95
CA ARG A 11 14.63 6.59 45.24
C ARG A 11 14.12 5.64 44.17
N GLY A 12 13.67 4.47 44.64
CA GLY A 12 13.11 3.40 43.83
C GLY A 12 11.93 3.86 42.98
N PHE A 13 11.89 3.33 41.77
CA PHE A 13 10.75 3.39 40.87
C PHE A 13 10.19 1.97 40.79
N GLU A 14 9.60 1.51 41.90
CA GLU A 14 8.63 0.41 41.88
C GLU A 14 7.27 1.04 41.58
N GLY A 15 6.70 0.73 40.42
CA GLY A 15 5.52 1.42 39.93
C GLY A 15 4.86 0.69 38.77
N LEU A 16 4.21 -0.42 39.11
CA LEU A 16 3.07 -1.04 38.45
C LEU A 16 3.12 -1.19 36.92
N ALA A 17 3.39 -2.44 36.52
CA ALA A 17 2.87 -3.01 35.31
C ALA A 17 1.34 -2.83 35.26
N ALA A 18 0.87 -1.87 34.47
CA ALA A 18 -0.50 -1.86 33.98
C ALA A 18 -0.63 -2.97 32.95
N GLY A 19 -0.83 -4.20 33.43
CA GLY A 19 -1.39 -5.28 32.64
C GLY A 19 -2.81 -4.90 32.28
N GLY A 20 -2.98 -4.15 31.20
CA GLY A 20 -4.26 -4.03 30.54
C GLY A 20 -4.62 -5.41 30.02
N GLU A 21 -5.58 -6.07 30.67
CA GLU A 21 -6.26 -7.23 30.13
C GLU A 21 -6.82 -6.84 28.76
N THR A 22 -6.12 -7.23 27.70
CA THR A 22 -6.62 -7.15 26.34
C THR A 22 -7.72 -8.19 26.22
N ASP A 23 -8.96 -7.73 26.21
CA ASP A 23 -10.16 -8.53 25.97
C ASP A 23 -10.01 -9.33 24.64
N PRO A 24 -9.84 -10.67 24.70
CA PRO A 24 -9.56 -11.50 23.53
C PRO A 24 -10.75 -11.60 22.56
N THR A 25 -11.92 -11.04 22.91
CA THR A 25 -13.11 -11.05 22.04
C THR A 25 -13.18 -9.85 21.10
N ARG A 26 -12.35 -8.82 21.31
CA ARG A 26 -12.30 -7.61 20.47
C ARG A 26 -11.50 -7.82 19.18
N ASP A 27 -10.53 -8.73 19.20
CA ASP A 27 -9.53 -8.89 18.13
C ASP A 27 -10.00 -9.64 16.88
N ASN A 28 -11.10 -10.43 16.94
CA ASN A 28 -11.50 -11.27 15.79
C ASN A 28 -12.41 -10.56 14.76
N LYS A 29 -12.96 -9.38 15.07
CA LYS A 29 -13.80 -8.62 14.12
C LYS A 29 -13.01 -7.65 13.24
N GLU A 30 -11.76 -7.37 13.59
CA GLU A 30 -10.96 -6.35 12.91
C GLU A 30 -10.36 -6.85 11.59
N LEU A 31 -9.92 -8.12 11.54
CA LEU A 31 -9.31 -8.69 10.34
C LEU A 31 -10.27 -8.76 9.13
N PRO A 32 -11.53 -9.22 9.27
CA PRO A 32 -12.50 -9.16 8.17
C PRO A 32 -12.77 -7.74 7.65
N ASP A 33 -12.77 -6.73 8.53
CA ASP A 33 -12.91 -5.31 8.13
C ASP A 33 -11.70 -4.85 7.32
N ILE A 34 -10.47 -5.17 7.78
CA ILE A 34 -9.23 -4.87 7.07
C ILE A 34 -9.25 -5.52 5.67
N ILE A 35 -9.60 -6.80 5.57
CA ILE A 35 -9.68 -7.54 4.30
C ILE A 35 -10.66 -6.82 3.34
N THR A 36 -11.85 -6.48 3.82
CA THR A 36 -12.88 -5.81 3.02
C THR A 36 -12.42 -4.43 2.53
N ARG A 37 -11.85 -3.62 3.42
CA ARG A 37 -11.38 -2.27 3.10
C ARG A 37 -10.16 -2.28 2.20
N TYR A 38 -9.23 -3.23 2.41
CA TYR A 38 -8.09 -3.44 1.53
C TYR A 38 -8.55 -3.76 0.12
N ALA A 39 -9.42 -4.78 -0.03
CA ALA A 39 -9.95 -5.20 -1.33
C ALA A 39 -10.68 -4.05 -2.05
N ALA A 40 -11.54 -3.32 -1.34
CA ALA A 40 -12.29 -2.21 -1.91
C ALA A 40 -11.38 -1.06 -2.39
N PHE A 41 -10.29 -0.78 -1.65
CA PHE A 41 -9.33 0.25 -2.06
C PHE A 41 -8.44 -0.21 -3.21
N GLU A 42 -7.96 -1.46 -3.15
CA GLU A 42 -7.16 -2.09 -4.19
C GLU A 42 -7.92 -2.11 -5.54
N GLU A 43 -9.20 -2.46 -5.53
CA GLU A 43 -10.05 -2.46 -6.72
C GLU A 43 -10.13 -1.07 -7.35
N LYS A 44 -10.34 -0.01 -6.54
CA LYS A 44 -10.35 1.38 -7.04
C LYS A 44 -9.03 1.77 -7.70
N VAL A 45 -7.90 1.39 -7.09
CA VAL A 45 -6.56 1.68 -7.64
C VAL A 45 -6.34 0.92 -8.94
N ARG A 46 -6.69 -0.37 -8.97
CA ARG A 46 -6.59 -1.21 -10.16
C ARG A 46 -7.39 -0.63 -11.31
N ASP A 47 -8.64 -0.26 -11.07
CA ASP A 47 -9.53 0.26 -12.12
C ASP A 47 -8.99 1.57 -12.69
N LEU A 48 -8.42 2.43 -11.83
CA LEU A 48 -7.83 3.68 -12.27
C LEU A 48 -6.57 3.47 -13.10
N ILE A 49 -5.70 2.54 -12.70
CA ILE A 49 -4.51 2.16 -13.47
C ILE A 49 -4.92 1.56 -14.81
N ALA A 50 -5.88 0.64 -14.81
CA ALA A 50 -6.39 0.00 -16.03
C ALA A 50 -6.94 1.05 -17.00
N HIS A 51 -7.77 1.98 -16.51
CA HIS A 51 -8.29 3.07 -17.32
C HIS A 51 -7.19 3.96 -17.91
N ASP A 52 -6.25 4.41 -17.07
CA ASP A 52 -5.20 5.35 -17.46
C ASP A 52 -4.13 4.73 -18.37
N CYS A 53 -3.91 3.41 -18.26
CA CYS A 53 -2.91 2.68 -19.06
C CYS A 53 -3.51 1.99 -20.29
N SER A 54 -4.83 1.73 -20.33
CA SER A 54 -5.51 0.99 -21.40
C SER A 54 -5.21 1.49 -22.82
N PRO A 55 -5.15 2.80 -23.11
CA PRO A 55 -4.85 3.28 -24.47
C PRO A 55 -3.52 2.77 -25.02
N ARG A 56 -2.54 2.48 -24.16
CA ARG A 56 -1.24 1.92 -24.54
C ARG A 56 -1.22 0.40 -24.41
N CYS A 57 -1.72 -0.13 -23.29
CA CYS A 57 -1.68 -1.57 -23.04
C CYS A 57 -2.50 -2.38 -24.05
N SER A 58 -3.62 -1.85 -24.55
CA SER A 58 -4.51 -2.56 -25.48
C SER A 58 -3.91 -2.85 -26.86
N SER A 59 -2.87 -2.11 -27.26
CA SER A 59 -2.16 -2.32 -28.54
C SER A 59 -0.75 -2.90 -28.36
N CYS A 60 -0.34 -3.12 -27.11
CA CYS A 60 0.98 -3.63 -26.79
C CYS A 60 1.00 -5.16 -26.89
N THR A 61 2.00 -5.71 -27.57
CA THR A 61 2.22 -7.16 -27.66
C THR A 61 3.09 -7.70 -26.52
N ALA A 62 3.73 -6.82 -25.74
CA ALA A 62 4.56 -7.21 -24.62
C ALA A 62 3.72 -7.58 -23.40
N VAL A 63 3.97 -8.76 -22.84
CA VAL A 63 3.31 -9.23 -21.61
C VAL A 63 4.13 -8.81 -20.40
N CYS A 64 3.63 -7.83 -19.64
CA CYS A 64 4.29 -7.35 -18.42
C CYS A 64 3.98 -8.19 -17.17
N CYS A 65 2.84 -8.90 -17.18
CA CYS A 65 2.46 -9.80 -16.10
C CYS A 65 3.31 -11.07 -16.16
N LYS A 66 3.87 -11.48 -15.02
CA LYS A 66 4.65 -12.72 -14.95
C LYS A 66 4.08 -13.65 -13.89
N PRO A 67 3.98 -14.97 -14.16
CA PRO A 67 3.40 -15.93 -13.23
C PRO A 67 4.20 -16.02 -11.91
N GLU A 68 5.48 -15.67 -11.88
CA GLU A 68 6.27 -15.67 -10.65
C GLU A 68 5.78 -14.61 -9.66
N PHE A 69 5.24 -13.48 -10.14
CA PHE A 69 4.63 -12.49 -9.28
C PHE A 69 3.39 -13.05 -8.59
N CYS A 70 2.60 -13.86 -9.30
CA CYS A 70 1.40 -14.48 -8.75
C CYS A 70 1.67 -15.45 -7.59
N ARG A 71 2.90 -15.96 -7.44
CA ARG A 71 3.22 -16.87 -6.33
C ARG A 71 3.04 -16.23 -4.96
N GLU A 72 3.37 -14.95 -4.81
CA GLU A 72 3.14 -14.24 -3.54
C GLU A 72 1.65 -14.23 -3.17
N ALA A 73 0.74 -14.12 -4.13
CA ALA A 73 -0.70 -14.21 -3.88
C ALA A 73 -1.17 -15.61 -3.51
N LEU A 74 -0.42 -16.66 -3.85
CA LEU A 74 -0.69 -18.03 -3.40
C LEU A 74 -0.14 -18.27 -1.99
N ASP A 75 1.09 -17.81 -1.74
CA ASP A 75 1.88 -18.15 -0.56
C ASP A 75 1.59 -17.25 0.65
N SER A 76 1.18 -16.01 0.42
CA SER A 76 0.83 -15.05 1.48
C SER A 76 -0.47 -15.46 2.18
N PRO A 77 -0.47 -15.67 3.50
CA PRO A 77 -1.71 -15.94 4.24
C PRO A 77 -2.74 -14.82 4.08
N PHE A 78 -2.31 -13.56 4.15
CA PHE A 78 -3.19 -12.40 3.96
C PHE A 78 -3.82 -12.37 2.55
N LEU A 79 -3.02 -12.57 1.50
CA LEU A 79 -3.55 -12.58 0.13
C LEU A 79 -4.43 -13.81 -0.13
N SER A 80 -4.15 -14.94 0.51
CA SER A 80 -5.01 -16.12 0.49
C SER A 80 -6.38 -15.84 1.10
N MET A 81 -6.42 -15.15 2.24
CA MET A 81 -7.69 -14.69 2.83
C MET A 81 -8.45 -13.73 1.93
N LEU A 82 -7.77 -12.77 1.29
CA LEU A 82 -8.38 -11.89 0.30
C LEU A 82 -8.97 -12.68 -0.88
N ARG A 83 -8.24 -13.65 -1.42
CA ARG A 83 -8.74 -14.52 -2.51
C ARG A 83 -9.92 -15.38 -2.09
N ASN A 84 -9.98 -15.84 -0.84
CA ASN A 84 -11.12 -16.61 -0.36
C ASN A 84 -12.36 -15.72 -0.19
N ALA A 85 -12.18 -14.48 0.28
CA ALA A 85 -13.27 -13.51 0.41
C ALA A 85 -13.72 -12.93 -0.95
N PHE A 86 -12.79 -12.78 -1.89
CA PHE A 86 -12.98 -12.20 -3.21
C PHE A 86 -12.38 -13.12 -4.29
N PRO A 87 -13.04 -14.26 -4.58
CA PRO A 87 -12.49 -15.25 -5.49
C PRO A 87 -12.30 -14.68 -6.91
N PRO A 88 -11.19 -15.04 -7.58
CA PRO A 88 -10.98 -14.64 -8.97
C PRO A 88 -12.02 -15.28 -9.88
N ALA A 89 -12.33 -14.60 -10.99
CA ALA A 89 -13.24 -15.14 -12.01
C ALA A 89 -12.66 -16.37 -12.72
N GLU A 90 -11.34 -16.51 -12.72
CA GLU A 90 -10.60 -17.57 -13.41
C GLU A 90 -9.68 -18.31 -12.45
N SER A 91 -9.47 -19.60 -12.72
CA SER A 91 -8.52 -20.43 -11.98
C SER A 91 -7.07 -20.06 -12.30
N TYR A 92 -6.18 -20.23 -11.31
CA TYR A 92 -4.74 -20.04 -11.50
C TYR A 92 -4.19 -21.06 -12.52
N ARG A 93 -3.35 -20.59 -13.45
CA ARG A 93 -2.60 -21.42 -14.40
C ARG A 93 -1.11 -21.25 -14.14
N GLN A 94 -0.34 -22.32 -14.22
CA GLN A 94 1.09 -22.26 -13.88
C GLN A 94 1.88 -21.39 -14.86
N GLU A 95 1.49 -21.39 -16.13
CA GLU A 95 2.18 -20.70 -17.22
C GLU A 95 1.83 -19.21 -17.30
N SER A 96 0.60 -18.84 -16.94
CA SER A 96 0.07 -17.49 -17.11
C SER A 96 -0.40 -16.82 -15.82
N GLY A 97 -0.34 -17.52 -14.68
CA GLY A 97 -0.91 -17.07 -13.43
C GLY A 97 -2.42 -16.84 -13.55
N TRP A 98 -2.85 -15.62 -13.20
CA TRP A 98 -4.22 -15.14 -13.41
C TRP A 98 -4.36 -14.18 -14.60
N LEU A 99 -3.42 -14.19 -15.55
CA LEU A 99 -3.55 -13.38 -16.75
C LEU A 99 -4.56 -14.01 -17.71
N THR A 100 -5.50 -13.20 -18.19
CA THR A 100 -6.51 -13.51 -19.22
C THR A 100 -6.33 -12.56 -20.42
N GLU A 101 -7.13 -12.77 -21.46
CA GLU A 101 -7.17 -11.89 -22.63
C GLU A 101 -7.56 -10.43 -22.29
N THR A 102 -8.28 -10.22 -21.19
CA THR A 102 -8.76 -8.90 -20.75
C THR A 102 -7.93 -8.31 -19.60
N GLY A 103 -6.90 -9.01 -19.13
CA GLY A 103 -6.02 -8.56 -18.06
C GLY A 103 -5.94 -9.55 -16.89
N CYS A 104 -5.63 -9.06 -15.69
CA CYS A 104 -5.52 -9.94 -14.52
C CYS A 104 -6.91 -10.26 -13.93
N ALA A 105 -7.22 -11.55 -13.75
CA ALA A 105 -8.48 -12.02 -13.18
C ALA A 105 -8.61 -11.79 -11.66
N LEU A 106 -7.52 -11.43 -10.97
CA LEU A 106 -7.58 -11.04 -9.56
C LEU A 106 -8.25 -9.67 -9.43
N ARG A 107 -9.39 -9.63 -8.73
CA ARG A 107 -10.06 -8.38 -8.36
C ARG A 107 -9.43 -7.69 -7.18
N ALA A 108 -9.04 -8.50 -6.20
CA ALA A 108 -8.26 -8.12 -5.04
C ALA A 108 -7.23 -9.22 -4.76
N GLY A 109 -6.26 -8.92 -3.91
CA GLY A 109 -5.19 -9.84 -3.55
C GLY A 109 -4.06 -9.89 -4.58
N ARG A 110 -3.88 -8.86 -5.40
CA ARG A 110 -2.71 -8.74 -6.27
C ARG A 110 -1.50 -8.37 -5.41
N PRO A 111 -0.35 -9.05 -5.59
CA PRO A 111 0.88 -8.72 -4.88
C PRO A 111 1.30 -7.27 -5.14
N PRO A 112 1.92 -6.56 -4.16
CA PRO A 112 2.31 -5.16 -4.32
C PRO A 112 3.17 -4.91 -5.57
N ILE A 113 4.04 -5.86 -5.93
CA ILE A 113 4.88 -5.77 -7.12
C ILE A 113 4.06 -5.57 -8.41
N CYS A 114 2.82 -6.08 -8.48
CA CYS A 114 1.93 -5.90 -9.64
C CYS A 114 1.48 -4.46 -9.85
N TYR A 115 1.59 -3.60 -8.83
CA TYR A 115 1.30 -2.17 -8.91
C TYR A 115 2.57 -1.35 -9.12
N GLU A 116 3.67 -1.78 -8.51
CA GLU A 116 4.94 -1.04 -8.55
C GLU A 116 5.68 -1.15 -9.88
N PHE A 117 5.43 -2.23 -10.62
CA PHE A 117 5.99 -2.40 -11.96
C PHE A 117 5.25 -1.50 -12.95
N LEU A 118 5.88 -0.38 -13.30
CA LEU A 118 5.34 0.57 -14.26
C LEU A 118 6.08 0.45 -15.59
N CYS A 119 5.34 0.28 -16.68
CA CYS A 119 5.92 0.23 -18.01
C CYS A 119 6.55 1.59 -18.36
N GLN A 120 7.84 1.59 -18.70
CA GLN A 120 8.59 2.81 -18.97
C GLN A 120 7.99 3.60 -20.14
N ASP A 121 7.54 2.92 -21.20
CA ASP A 121 6.89 3.56 -22.35
C ASP A 121 5.64 4.34 -21.93
N ILE A 122 4.86 3.82 -20.98
CA ILE A 122 3.67 4.52 -20.47
C ILE A 122 4.08 5.78 -19.69
N VAL A 123 5.16 5.72 -18.91
CA VAL A 123 5.69 6.87 -18.18
C VAL A 123 6.20 7.94 -19.14
N GLU A 124 6.94 7.53 -20.16
CA GLU A 124 7.58 8.45 -21.11
C GLU A 124 6.56 9.17 -21.99
N THR A 125 5.38 8.59 -22.19
CA THR A 125 4.29 9.25 -22.92
C THR A 125 3.62 10.40 -22.14
N ARG A 126 3.96 10.58 -20.86
CA ARG A 126 3.44 11.70 -20.06
C ARG A 126 4.21 12.98 -20.36
N GLU A 127 3.49 14.04 -20.68
CA GLU A 127 4.07 15.32 -21.13
C GLU A 127 4.82 16.06 -20.02
N THR A 128 4.37 15.93 -18.77
CA THR A 128 4.91 16.71 -17.64
C THR A 128 5.51 15.81 -16.56
N ASP A 129 6.51 16.33 -15.84
CA ASP A 129 7.09 15.66 -14.67
C ASP A 129 6.02 15.44 -13.58
N ALA A 130 5.05 16.35 -13.46
CA ALA A 130 3.88 16.19 -12.59
C ALA A 130 3.05 14.96 -12.98
N ALA A 131 2.70 14.79 -14.25
CA ALA A 131 1.93 13.64 -14.71
C ALA A 131 2.69 12.32 -14.50
N LYS A 132 4.00 12.28 -14.77
CA LYS A 132 4.86 11.12 -14.48
C LYS A 132 4.87 10.76 -12.99
N TYR A 133 5.00 11.78 -12.15
CA TYR A 133 5.03 11.60 -10.71
C TYR A 133 3.67 11.14 -10.15
N VAL A 134 2.57 11.75 -10.58
CA VAL A 134 1.21 11.37 -10.19
C VAL A 134 0.92 9.91 -10.55
N LEU A 135 1.30 9.47 -11.77
CA LEU A 135 1.19 8.06 -12.17
C LEU A 135 2.03 7.14 -11.26
N SER A 136 3.26 7.56 -10.93
CA SER A 136 4.13 6.81 -10.03
C SER A 136 3.55 6.70 -8.62
N VAL A 137 2.88 7.74 -8.13
CA VAL A 137 2.18 7.73 -6.83
C VAL A 137 0.99 6.77 -6.87
N LEU A 138 0.19 6.79 -7.94
CA LEU A 138 -0.94 5.87 -8.14
C LEU A 138 -0.49 4.40 -8.01
N CYS A 139 0.60 4.04 -8.68
CA CYS A 139 1.24 2.73 -8.63
C CYS A 139 1.79 2.32 -7.25
N ARG A 140 1.89 3.26 -6.30
CA ARG A 140 2.43 3.03 -4.95
C ARG A 140 1.37 3.01 -3.86
N LEU A 141 0.11 3.33 -4.16
CA LEU A 141 -0.93 3.47 -3.15
C LEU A 141 -1.20 2.16 -2.38
N VAL A 142 -1.33 1.04 -3.09
CA VAL A 142 -1.59 -0.27 -2.46
C VAL A 142 -0.42 -0.69 -1.56
N THR A 143 0.82 -0.52 -2.04
CA THR A 143 2.00 -0.74 -1.20
C THR A 143 1.98 0.18 0.03
N HIS A 144 1.72 1.47 -0.14
CA HIS A 144 1.73 2.42 0.97
C HIS A 144 0.73 2.05 2.06
N MET A 145 -0.46 1.63 1.66
CA MET A 145 -1.53 1.16 2.54
C MET A 145 -1.08 -0.02 3.41
N GLY A 146 -0.42 -1.02 2.83
CA GLY A 146 -0.02 -2.23 3.56
C GLY A 146 1.30 -2.13 4.34
N ARG A 147 2.03 -1.01 4.26
CA ARG A 147 3.35 -0.88 4.93
C ARG A 147 3.27 -0.74 6.44
N PHE A 148 4.24 -1.34 7.13
CA PHE A 148 4.48 -1.20 8.58
C PHE A 148 3.34 -1.66 9.49
N VAL A 149 2.51 -2.55 8.97
CA VAL A 149 1.35 -3.11 9.67
C VAL A 149 1.82 -4.07 10.77
N SER A 150 2.87 -4.86 10.52
CA SER A 150 3.57 -5.65 11.54
C SER A 150 5.06 -5.26 11.60
N GLY A 151 5.40 -4.32 12.48
CA GLY A 151 6.77 -3.82 12.62
C GLY A 151 7.28 -3.12 11.35
N ARG A 152 8.23 -3.76 10.65
CA ARG A 152 8.82 -3.28 9.39
C ARG A 152 8.21 -3.90 8.13
N ARG A 153 7.33 -4.89 8.30
CA ARG A 153 6.80 -5.72 7.20
C ARG A 153 5.56 -5.13 6.56
N HIS A 154 5.33 -5.51 5.31
CA HIS A 154 4.07 -5.26 4.62
C HIS A 154 2.99 -6.24 5.11
N ILE A 155 1.71 -5.87 5.01
CA ILE A 155 0.59 -6.74 5.46
C ILE A 155 0.53 -8.07 4.71
N VAL A 156 0.99 -8.09 3.47
CA VAL A 156 1.07 -9.32 2.65
C VAL A 156 2.21 -10.26 3.10
N GLU A 157 3.20 -9.73 3.82
CA GLU A 157 4.31 -10.52 4.40
C GLU A 157 3.96 -11.02 5.82
N TRP A 158 2.72 -10.81 6.26
CA TRP A 158 2.24 -11.32 7.53
C TRP A 158 1.98 -12.83 7.40
N MET A 159 2.72 -13.60 8.18
CA MET A 159 2.76 -15.06 8.10
C MET A 159 2.02 -15.77 9.23
N ASP A 160 1.67 -15.05 10.30
CA ASP A 160 1.15 -15.65 11.53
C ASP A 160 -0.33 -15.36 11.71
N VAL A 161 -1.17 -16.24 11.14
CA VAL A 161 -2.64 -16.11 11.19
C VAL A 161 -3.19 -16.31 12.61
N GLU A 162 -2.40 -16.92 13.51
CA GLU A 162 -2.79 -17.22 14.88
C GLU A 162 -2.56 -16.04 15.84
N ASP A 163 -1.72 -15.07 15.46
CA ASP A 163 -1.55 -13.79 16.16
C ASP A 163 -2.06 -12.59 15.33
N PRO A 164 -3.39 -12.39 15.23
CA PRO A 164 -3.97 -11.20 14.60
C PRO A 164 -3.59 -9.90 15.33
N GLY A 165 -3.21 -9.96 16.61
CA GLY A 165 -2.71 -8.81 17.38
C GLY A 165 -1.39 -8.24 16.86
N ALA A 166 -0.67 -8.99 16.02
CA ALA A 166 0.52 -8.51 15.33
C ALA A 166 0.21 -7.40 14.29
N ILE A 167 -1.03 -7.32 13.80
CA ILE A 167 -1.50 -6.28 12.88
C ILE A 167 -1.84 -5.02 13.68
N ARG A 168 -1.04 -3.98 13.52
CA ARG A 168 -1.34 -2.67 14.12
C ARG A 168 -2.42 -1.95 13.32
N LEU A 169 -3.69 -2.21 13.64
CA LEU A 169 -4.86 -1.63 12.95
C LEU A 169 -4.75 -0.10 12.80
N SER A 170 -4.39 0.61 13.87
CA SER A 170 -4.22 2.08 13.82
C SER A 170 -3.23 2.55 12.75
N ARG A 171 -2.19 1.76 12.44
CA ARG A 171 -1.25 2.07 11.35
C ARG A 171 -1.88 1.80 10.00
N PHE A 172 -2.53 0.66 9.83
CA PHE A 172 -3.25 0.34 8.59
C PHE A 172 -4.28 1.42 8.28
N GLU A 173 -5.12 1.80 9.24
CA GLU A 173 -6.15 2.82 9.05
C GLU A 173 -5.57 4.18 8.69
N LYS A 174 -4.49 4.59 9.36
CA LYS A 174 -3.79 5.83 9.02
C LYS A 174 -3.30 5.79 7.57
N ARG A 175 -2.68 4.69 7.14
CA ARG A 175 -2.15 4.54 5.79
C ARG A 175 -3.23 4.46 4.73
N LEU A 176 -4.33 3.78 5.02
CA LEU A 176 -5.51 3.77 4.15
C LEU A 176 -6.05 5.19 3.96
N LYS A 177 -6.23 5.97 5.05
CA LYS A 177 -6.69 7.38 4.94
C LYS A 177 -5.73 8.24 4.11
N GLU A 178 -4.43 8.09 4.30
CA GLU A 178 -3.41 8.78 3.50
C GLU A 178 -3.50 8.39 2.01
N ALA A 179 -3.66 7.10 1.72
CA ALA A 179 -3.78 6.58 0.36
C ALA A 179 -5.09 7.02 -0.31
N GLU A 180 -6.21 7.06 0.41
CA GLU A 180 -7.49 7.57 -0.07
C GLU A 180 -7.44 9.07 -0.38
N ALA A 181 -6.79 9.87 0.46
CA ALA A 181 -6.57 11.29 0.19
C ALA A 181 -5.74 11.50 -1.08
N ALA A 182 -4.64 10.76 -1.24
CA ALA A 182 -3.82 10.80 -2.44
C ALA A 182 -4.59 10.33 -3.69
N PHE A 183 -5.39 9.27 -3.57
CA PHE A 183 -6.23 8.77 -4.66
C PHE A 183 -7.25 9.82 -5.13
N SER A 184 -7.87 10.56 -4.20
CA SER A 184 -8.79 11.66 -4.53
C SER A 184 -8.10 12.77 -5.34
N ILE A 185 -6.88 13.16 -4.92
CA ILE A 185 -6.06 14.14 -5.64
C ILE A 185 -5.71 13.63 -7.05
N ILE A 186 -5.28 12.38 -7.18
CA ILE A 186 -4.95 11.77 -8.49
C ILE A 186 -6.17 11.80 -9.43
N ARG A 187 -7.36 11.46 -8.93
CA ARG A 187 -8.60 11.53 -9.72
C ARG A 187 -8.98 12.94 -10.14
N SER A 188 -8.72 13.93 -9.29
CA SER A 188 -8.89 15.35 -9.63
C SER A 188 -7.93 15.72 -10.75
N PHE A 189 -6.65 15.39 -10.59
CA PHE A 189 -5.59 15.64 -11.58
C PHE A 189 -5.91 15.03 -12.94
N GLN A 190 -6.44 13.82 -13.02
CA GLN A 190 -6.83 13.21 -14.29
C GLN A 190 -7.93 13.97 -15.04
N ARG A 191 -8.74 14.77 -14.35
CA ARG A 191 -9.82 15.56 -14.96
C ARG A 191 -9.38 16.95 -15.38
N ASN A 192 -8.46 17.58 -14.63
CA ASN A 192 -8.11 18.99 -14.80
C ASN A 192 -6.62 19.25 -15.09
N GLY A 193 -5.77 18.23 -15.00
CA GLY A 193 -4.33 18.32 -15.24
C GLY A 193 -3.54 19.08 -14.17
N ILE A 194 -4.13 19.41 -13.02
CA ILE A 194 -3.54 20.33 -12.02
C ILE A 194 -3.57 19.70 -10.62
N VAL A 195 -2.44 19.80 -9.90
CA VAL A 195 -2.34 19.55 -8.46
C VAL A 195 -2.07 20.87 -7.77
N SER A 196 -2.89 21.25 -6.79
CA SER A 196 -2.66 22.50 -6.04
C SER A 196 -1.48 22.40 -5.07
N ASP A 197 -0.87 23.54 -4.72
CA ASP A 197 0.27 23.62 -3.80
C ASP A 197 0.05 22.90 -2.46
N ARG A 198 -1.19 22.94 -1.97
CA ARG A 198 -1.64 22.31 -0.72
C ARG A 198 -1.84 20.80 -0.83
N GLU A 199 -1.94 20.24 -2.03
CA GLU A 199 -2.13 18.81 -2.26
C GLU A 199 -0.80 18.06 -2.45
N TRP A 200 0.23 18.73 -2.98
CA TRP A 200 1.57 18.15 -3.17
C TRP A 200 2.14 17.43 -1.94
N PRO A 201 2.05 17.98 -0.70
CA PRO A 201 2.53 17.28 0.49
C PRO A 201 1.88 15.91 0.71
N VAL A 202 0.61 15.74 0.32
CA VAL A 202 -0.09 14.45 0.44
C VAL A 202 0.53 13.41 -0.50
N LEU A 203 0.79 13.78 -1.76
CA LEU A 203 1.42 12.89 -2.73
C LEU A 203 2.87 12.54 -2.33
N PHE A 204 3.64 13.53 -1.85
CA PHE A 204 5.01 13.31 -1.37
C PHE A 204 5.11 12.39 -0.15
N ASN A 205 4.04 12.25 0.64
CA ASN A 205 4.00 11.29 1.74
C ASN A 205 3.89 9.83 1.26
N ILE A 206 3.33 9.59 0.07
CA ILE A 206 3.24 8.26 -0.55
C ILE A 206 4.60 7.89 -1.17
N LEU A 207 5.11 8.73 -2.06
CA LEU A 207 6.36 8.51 -2.79
C LEU A 207 7.38 9.59 -2.46
N LYS A 208 8.30 9.28 -1.54
CA LYS A 208 9.30 10.25 -1.08
C LYS A 208 10.27 10.63 -2.19
N LEU A 209 10.55 11.91 -2.29
CA LEU A 209 11.56 12.49 -3.18
C LEU A 209 12.51 13.41 -2.40
N ALA A 210 13.68 13.67 -2.98
CA ALA A 210 14.56 14.74 -2.53
C ALA A 210 13.89 16.11 -2.73
N GLU A 211 14.18 17.08 -1.86
CA GLU A 211 13.57 18.42 -1.89
C GLU A 211 13.77 19.16 -3.23
N SER A 212 14.93 18.99 -3.86
CA SER A 212 15.21 19.55 -5.18
C SER A 212 14.25 19.01 -6.26
N ALA A 213 13.94 17.72 -6.22
CA ALA A 213 13.00 17.09 -7.15
C ALA A 213 11.56 17.53 -6.88
N LYS A 214 11.16 17.70 -5.62
CA LYS A 214 9.83 18.21 -5.25
C LYS A 214 9.57 19.58 -5.85
N ARG A 215 10.53 20.51 -5.72
CA ARG A 215 10.41 21.87 -6.29
C ARG A 215 10.26 21.84 -7.81
N LYS A 216 11.03 21.00 -8.49
CA LYS A 216 10.94 20.85 -9.95
C LYS A 216 9.55 20.37 -10.40
N ILE A 217 8.96 19.43 -9.66
CA ILE A 217 7.65 18.85 -9.99
C ILE A 217 6.51 19.85 -9.73
N ALA A 218 6.58 20.64 -8.66
CA ALA A 218 5.51 21.54 -8.25
C ALA A 218 5.48 22.90 -9.00
N GLN A 219 6.50 23.23 -9.79
CA GLN A 219 6.67 24.56 -10.41
C GLN A 219 6.05 24.71 -11.81
N ARG A 220 5.23 23.76 -12.29
CA ARG A 220 4.64 23.75 -13.64
C ARG A 220 3.24 23.14 -13.65
#